data_AF-A0A961FXJ8-F1
#
_entry.id   AF-A0A961FXJ8-F1
#
_cell.length_a   1.000
_cell.length_b   1.000
_cell.length_c   1.000
_cell.angle_alpha   90.00
_cell.angle_beta   90.00
_cell.angle_gamma   90.00
#
_symmetry.space_group_name_H-M   'P 1'
#
loop_
_entity.id
_entity.type
_entity.pdbx_description
1 polymer ?
#
loop_
_entity_poly.entity_id
_entity_poly.type
_entity_poly.pdbx_seq_one_letter_code
_entity_poly.pdbx_strand_id
1 'polypeptide(L)'
;MKRLSIVLLFAATAALPAAAQLGGPPIELTEHPYAKKGDWEVRWFTDSRGAFVHADMIRSYENGTALRLVWGKDLNAVDFFGPTQEIVEAGRAEVTWYFDNPDPGTVMANTAVIHPDNNGDLWLRINQRTDEPGVEDALSNAGSVTFHSGTNVWKFDLKGSNAAYKAFLDCFHQQTGAGGTAPAPTTTVPAPAPGPAMAPAGGGTVPAGAGVPGEHSYATVGDWRVTFVNDNTGAFSRAVATRHYANSTSLRVVV
;
A
#
# COMPACT_ATOMS: atom_id res chain seq x y z
N MET A 1 -67.03 -10.97 2.29
CA MET A 1 -66.10 -10.66 1.17
C MET A 1 -64.99 -9.75 1.73
N LYS A 2 -63.76 -10.27 1.91
CA LYS A 2 -62.60 -9.50 2.39
C LYS A 2 -61.71 -9.17 1.18
N ARG A 3 -61.43 -7.89 0.94
CA ARG A 3 -60.52 -7.42 -0.12
C ARG A 3 -59.09 -7.37 0.44
N LEU A 4 -58.19 -8.09 -0.23
CA LEU A 4 -56.75 -8.12 0.06
C LEU A 4 -56.07 -7.02 -0.76
N SER A 5 -55.56 -5.98 -0.10
CA SER A 5 -54.79 -4.92 -0.76
C SER A 5 -53.31 -5.28 -0.71
N ILE A 6 -52.76 -5.65 -1.86
CA ILE A 6 -51.33 -5.84 -2.07
C ILE A 6 -50.72 -4.45 -2.30
N VAL A 7 -49.93 -3.97 -1.35
CA VAL A 7 -49.12 -2.76 -1.51
C VAL A 7 -47.79 -3.19 -2.13
N LEU A 8 -47.62 -2.95 -3.42
CA LEU A 8 -46.32 -3.08 -4.08
C LEU A 8 -45.43 -1.91 -3.65
N LEU A 9 -44.45 -2.21 -2.80
CA LEU A 9 -43.36 -1.28 -2.46
C LEU A 9 -42.33 -1.34 -3.60
N PHE A 10 -42.36 -0.38 -4.52
CA PHE A 10 -41.27 -0.19 -5.48
C PHE A 10 -40.08 0.42 -4.74
N ALA A 11 -39.08 -0.39 -4.42
CA ALA A 11 -37.77 0.10 -4.00
C ALA A 11 -37.11 0.75 -5.22
N ALA A 12 -37.16 2.08 -5.30
CA ALA A 12 -36.36 2.83 -6.26
C ALA A 12 -34.90 2.72 -5.82
N THR A 13 -34.14 1.83 -6.47
CA THR A 13 -32.68 1.81 -6.37
C THR A 13 -32.18 3.10 -7.01
N ALA A 14 -31.97 4.13 -6.20
CA ALA A 14 -31.23 5.30 -6.65
C ALA A 14 -29.82 4.80 -6.97
N ALA A 15 -29.51 4.66 -8.26
CA ALA A 15 -28.15 4.48 -8.71
C ALA A 15 -27.37 5.70 -8.20
N LEU A 16 -26.58 5.49 -7.14
CA LEU A 16 -25.63 6.50 -6.70
C LEU A 16 -24.81 6.88 -7.93
N PRO A 17 -24.64 8.18 -8.22
CA PRO A 17 -23.80 8.61 -9.32
C PRO A 17 -22.45 7.93 -9.10
N ALA A 18 -22.01 7.15 -10.09
CA ALA A 18 -20.67 6.57 -10.09
C ALA A 18 -19.73 7.72 -9.72
N ALA A 19 -19.07 7.60 -8.56
CA ALA A 19 -18.15 8.60 -8.08
C ALA A 19 -17.28 8.98 -9.28
N ALA A 20 -17.34 10.24 -9.70
CA ALA A 20 -16.57 10.71 -10.83
C ALA A 20 -15.11 10.46 -10.46
N GLN A 21 -14.57 9.34 -10.94
CA GLN A 21 -13.15 9.04 -10.86
C GLN A 21 -12.49 10.29 -11.43
N LEU A 22 -11.68 10.96 -10.62
CA LEU A 22 -10.86 12.09 -11.04
C LEU A 22 -9.89 11.53 -12.09
N GLY A 23 -10.41 11.45 -13.32
CA GLY A 23 -10.06 10.45 -14.32
C GLY A 23 -9.02 10.94 -15.30
N GLY A 24 -7.81 11.17 -14.79
CA GLY A 24 -6.64 10.99 -15.64
C GLY A 24 -6.37 9.50 -15.83
N PRO A 25 -5.86 9.05 -16.99
CA PRO A 25 -5.25 7.73 -17.05
C PRO A 25 -4.16 7.65 -15.96
N PRO A 26 -3.97 6.48 -15.32
CA PRO A 26 -2.88 6.28 -14.37
C PRO A 26 -1.57 6.77 -14.98
N ILE A 27 -0.88 7.67 -14.29
CA ILE A 27 0.45 8.10 -14.73
C ILE A 27 1.37 6.92 -14.41
N GLU A 28 1.98 6.33 -15.44
CA GLU A 28 3.01 5.32 -15.24
C GLU A 28 4.23 5.98 -14.59
N LEU A 29 4.53 5.56 -13.36
CA LEU A 29 5.67 6.05 -12.61
C LEU A 29 6.77 4.99 -12.60
N THR A 30 8.01 5.42 -12.87
CA THR A 30 9.19 4.59 -12.67
C THR A 30 9.72 4.81 -11.27
N GLU A 31 9.84 3.73 -10.49
CA GLU A 31 10.39 3.73 -9.14
C GLU A 31 11.92 3.62 -9.18
N HIS A 32 12.59 4.41 -8.35
CA HIS A 32 14.03 4.43 -8.19
C HIS A 32 14.40 4.27 -6.72
N PRO A 33 15.11 3.19 -6.32
CA PRO A 33 15.55 3.03 -4.95
C PRO A 33 16.64 4.07 -4.63
N TYR A 34 16.59 4.65 -3.43
CA TYR A 34 17.57 5.63 -2.97
C TYR A 34 18.38 5.12 -1.79
N ALA A 35 17.70 4.74 -0.69
CA ALA A 35 18.38 4.28 0.52
C ALA A 35 17.50 3.31 1.32
N LYS A 36 18.15 2.50 2.17
CA LYS A 36 17.49 1.66 3.17
C LYS A 36 18.09 1.94 4.55
N LYS A 37 17.24 2.24 5.54
CA LYS A 37 17.64 2.62 6.90
C LYS A 37 16.87 1.76 7.90
N GLY A 38 17.44 0.60 8.22
CA GLY A 38 16.72 -0.43 8.97
C GLY A 38 15.56 -0.97 8.12
N ASP A 39 14.36 -0.92 8.67
CA ASP A 39 13.13 -1.39 8.01
C ASP A 39 12.52 -0.34 7.06
N TRP A 40 13.05 0.88 7.07
CA TRP A 40 12.59 1.95 6.20
C TRP A 40 13.29 1.93 4.85
N GLU A 41 12.52 2.12 3.80
CA GLU A 41 12.98 2.27 2.43
C GLU A 41 12.68 3.68 1.95
N VAL A 42 13.65 4.30 1.27
CA VAL A 42 13.55 5.64 0.69
C VAL A 42 13.66 5.50 -0.81
N ARG A 43 12.72 6.10 -1.55
CA ARG A 43 12.60 5.95 -2.99
C ARG A 43 12.18 7.27 -3.62
N TRP A 44 12.32 7.34 -4.93
CA TRP A 44 11.78 8.44 -5.72
C TRP A 44 11.20 7.94 -7.03
N PHE A 45 10.32 8.75 -7.61
CA PHE A 45 9.51 8.36 -8.75
C PHE A 45 9.62 9.39 -9.86
N THR A 46 9.72 8.91 -11.09
CA THR A 46 9.67 9.74 -12.30
C THR A 46 8.48 9.41 -13.18
N ASP A 47 8.02 10.39 -13.96
CA ASP A 47 7.09 10.15 -15.06
C ASP A 47 7.79 9.46 -16.24
N SER A 48 7.03 9.14 -17.30
CA SER A 48 7.54 8.52 -18.53
C SER A 48 8.56 9.37 -19.31
N ARG A 49 8.73 10.65 -18.95
CA ARG A 49 9.75 11.55 -19.52
C ARG A 49 11.00 11.62 -18.64
N GLY A 50 11.06 10.85 -17.55
CA GLY A 50 12.13 10.89 -16.58
C GLY A 50 12.08 12.12 -15.66
N ALA A 51 10.99 12.89 -15.67
CA ALA A 51 10.86 14.04 -14.77
C ALA A 51 10.48 13.56 -13.37
N PHE A 52 11.15 14.09 -12.35
CA PHE A 52 10.84 13.82 -10.94
C PHE A 52 9.38 14.19 -10.63
N VAL A 53 8.67 13.28 -9.97
CA VAL A 53 7.29 13.46 -9.53
C VAL A 53 7.23 13.63 -8.02
N HIS A 54 7.74 12.64 -7.28
CA HIS A 54 7.79 12.66 -5.82
C HIS A 54 8.86 11.71 -5.29
N ALA A 55 9.20 11.87 -4.02
CA ALA A 55 9.93 10.91 -3.22
C ALA A 55 8.98 10.33 -2.16
N ASP A 56 9.29 9.12 -1.69
CA ASP A 56 8.67 8.57 -0.50
C ASP A 56 9.68 7.95 0.47
N MET A 57 9.27 7.85 1.74
CA MET A 57 9.85 6.89 2.66
C MET A 57 8.73 5.99 3.20
N ILE A 58 8.96 4.69 3.16
CA ILE A 58 7.96 3.68 3.49
C ILE A 58 8.52 2.65 4.47
N ARG A 59 7.66 2.16 5.36
CA ARG A 59 7.93 0.98 6.18
C ARG A 59 6.72 0.06 6.16
N SER A 60 6.96 -1.20 5.85
CA SER A 60 5.98 -2.28 5.96
C SER A 60 6.11 -2.97 7.31
N TYR A 61 4.99 -3.44 7.85
CA TYR A 61 4.90 -4.09 9.16
C TYR A 61 4.43 -5.54 9.00
N GLU A 62 4.77 -6.39 9.98
CA GLU A 62 4.48 -7.83 9.94
C GLU A 62 3.01 -8.18 9.93
N ASN A 63 2.10 -7.24 10.24
CA ASN A 63 0.65 -7.45 10.27
C ASN A 63 -0.06 -7.08 8.95
N GLY A 64 0.69 -6.72 7.91
CA GLY A 64 0.14 -6.33 6.61
C GLY A 64 -0.06 -4.83 6.46
N THR A 65 0.14 -4.04 7.51
CA THR A 65 0.03 -2.58 7.42
C THR A 65 1.35 -1.96 6.97
N ALA A 66 1.26 -0.72 6.50
CA ALA A 66 2.42 0.06 6.10
C ALA A 66 2.17 1.54 6.41
N LEU A 67 3.25 2.27 6.66
CA LEU A 67 3.25 3.71 6.84
C LEU A 67 4.20 4.31 5.82
N ARG A 68 3.75 5.36 5.12
CA ARG A 68 4.52 6.05 4.09
C ARG A 68 4.38 7.56 4.25
N LEU A 69 5.50 8.27 4.12
CA LEU A 69 5.52 9.73 3.94
C LEU A 69 5.87 10.03 2.48
N VAL A 70 5.13 10.92 1.84
CA VAL A 70 5.25 11.23 0.40
C VAL A 70 5.43 12.72 0.18
N TRP A 71 6.53 13.11 -0.47
CA TRP A 71 6.81 14.51 -0.82
C TRP A 71 7.04 14.69 -2.33
N GLY A 72 6.29 15.60 -2.92
CA GLY A 72 6.45 16.09 -4.27
C GLY A 72 6.38 17.61 -4.31
N LYS A 73 6.43 18.19 -5.51
CA LYS A 73 6.38 19.65 -5.70
C LYS A 73 5.12 20.29 -5.08
N ASP A 74 3.98 19.64 -5.25
CA ASP A 74 2.66 20.11 -4.82
C ASP A 74 1.98 19.07 -3.91
N LEU A 75 2.76 18.20 -3.28
CA LEU A 75 2.27 17.07 -2.49
C LEU A 75 3.11 16.92 -1.22
N ASN A 76 2.49 17.05 -0.07
CA ASN A 76 3.01 16.53 1.19
C ASN A 76 1.89 15.67 1.79
N ALA A 77 2.16 14.39 2.05
CA ALA A 77 1.14 13.47 2.53
C ALA A 77 1.72 12.38 3.41
N VAL A 78 0.89 11.92 4.36
CA VAL A 78 1.08 10.66 5.04
C VAL A 78 0.05 9.67 4.56
N ASP A 79 0.53 8.51 4.15
CA ASP A 79 -0.27 7.39 3.74
C ASP A 79 -0.11 6.25 4.73
N PHE A 80 -1.21 5.55 5.00
CA PHE A 80 -1.18 4.31 5.75
C PHE A 80 -2.06 3.25 5.10
N PHE A 81 -1.59 2.01 5.17
CA PHE A 81 -2.21 0.87 4.51
C PHE A 81 -3.02 0.01 5.48
N GLY A 82 -4.14 -0.52 4.97
CA GLY A 82 -5.11 -1.33 5.70
C GLY A 82 -6.49 -0.69 5.86
N PRO A 83 -7.07 -0.04 4.82
CA PRO A 83 -8.46 0.41 4.90
C PRO A 83 -9.42 -0.77 5.01
N THR A 84 -10.50 -0.60 5.77
CA THR A 84 -11.59 -1.58 5.79
C THR A 84 -12.44 -1.46 4.52
N GLN A 85 -13.19 -2.52 4.18
CA GLN A 85 -14.16 -2.49 3.08
C GLN A 85 -15.13 -1.31 3.18
N GLU A 86 -15.61 -1.02 4.39
CA GLU A 86 -16.48 0.13 4.68
C GLU A 86 -15.83 1.47 4.28
N ILE A 87 -14.56 1.67 4.64
CA ILE A 87 -13.82 2.88 4.29
C ILE A 87 -13.57 2.96 2.78
N VAL A 88 -13.29 1.82 2.13
CA VAL A 88 -13.14 1.75 0.67
C VAL A 88 -14.44 2.15 -0.04
N GLU A 89 -15.59 1.64 0.41
CA GLU A 89 -16.91 1.98 -0.13
C GLU A 89 -17.27 3.45 0.08
N ALA A 90 -16.89 4.03 1.23
CA ALA A 90 -17.07 5.45 1.51
C ALA A 90 -16.10 6.35 0.71
N GLY A 91 -14.98 5.81 0.22
CA GLY A 91 -13.92 6.54 -0.47
C GLY A 91 -13.10 7.48 0.41
N ARG A 92 -13.41 7.56 1.71
CA ARG A 92 -12.76 8.42 2.70
C ARG A 92 -13.02 7.95 4.13
N ALA A 93 -12.24 8.45 5.07
CA ALA A 93 -12.40 8.26 6.50
C ALA A 93 -12.13 9.57 7.26
N GLU A 94 -12.93 9.86 8.29
CA GLU A 94 -12.55 10.86 9.28
C GLU A 94 -11.53 10.22 10.23
N VAL A 95 -10.35 10.82 10.32
CA VAL A 95 -9.20 10.27 11.04
C VAL A 95 -8.73 11.26 12.08
N THR A 96 -8.68 10.81 13.34
CA THR A 96 -7.91 11.48 14.37
C THR A 96 -6.57 10.77 14.54
N TRP A 97 -5.49 11.53 14.70
CA TRP A 97 -4.17 10.93 14.80
C TRP A 97 -3.25 11.75 15.71
N TYR A 98 -2.27 11.07 16.30
CA TYR A 98 -1.35 11.64 17.27
C TYR A 98 -0.03 10.85 17.31
N PHE A 99 1.01 11.50 17.80
CA PHE A 99 2.29 10.88 18.11
C PHE A 99 2.38 10.49 19.57
N ASP A 100 3.03 9.35 19.83
CA ASP A 100 3.22 8.78 21.17
C ASP A 100 1.93 8.71 21.99
N ASN A 101 1.98 9.03 23.29
CA ASN A 101 0.77 9.10 24.12
C ASN A 101 0.10 10.45 23.88
N PRO A 102 -1.21 10.48 23.58
CA PRO A 102 -1.88 11.73 23.30
C PRO A 102 -1.93 12.58 24.57
N ASP A 103 -1.40 13.80 24.48
CA ASP A 103 -1.95 14.91 25.24
C ASP A 103 -3.29 15.25 24.57
N PRO A 104 -4.42 15.39 25.29
CA PRO A 104 -5.70 15.79 24.70
C PRO A 104 -5.61 17.02 23.76
N GLY A 105 -4.61 17.89 23.95
CA GLY A 105 -4.37 19.05 23.09
C GLY A 105 -3.61 18.80 21.76
N THR A 106 -3.04 17.62 21.53
CA THR A 106 -2.18 17.33 20.35
C THR A 106 -2.83 16.43 19.31
N VAL A 107 -4.11 16.13 19.46
CA VAL A 107 -4.86 15.30 18.50
C VAL A 107 -5.16 16.11 17.24
N MET A 108 -4.68 15.62 16.11
CA MET A 108 -4.95 16.21 14.80
C MET A 108 -6.14 15.48 14.16
N ALA A 109 -7.13 16.22 13.67
CA ALA A 109 -8.29 15.68 12.97
C ALA A 109 -8.20 16.03 11.48
N ASN A 110 -8.25 15.01 10.62
CA ASN A 110 -8.16 15.16 9.17
C ASN A 110 -9.10 14.19 8.47
N THR A 111 -9.54 14.55 7.27
CA THR A 111 -10.18 13.60 6.35
C THR A 111 -9.11 12.88 5.56
N ALA A 112 -9.00 11.57 5.74
CA ALA A 112 -8.18 10.71 4.88
C ALA A 112 -9.00 10.27 3.66
N VAL A 113 -8.39 10.31 2.47
CA VAL A 113 -9.03 9.89 1.22
C VAL A 113 -8.40 8.59 0.71
N ILE A 114 -9.18 7.74 0.05
CA ILE A 114 -8.64 6.56 -0.61
C ILE A 114 -7.77 7.00 -1.81
N HIS A 115 -6.53 6.54 -1.82
CA HIS A 115 -5.55 6.80 -2.85
C HIS A 115 -5.00 5.47 -3.40
N PRO A 116 -5.33 5.09 -4.65
CA PRO A 116 -4.68 3.96 -5.30
C PRO A 116 -3.23 4.33 -5.64
N ASP A 117 -2.28 3.45 -5.34
CA ASP A 117 -0.92 3.59 -5.83
C ASP A 117 -0.73 2.99 -7.23
N ASN A 118 0.52 2.97 -7.72
CA ASN A 118 0.85 2.46 -9.06
C ASN A 118 0.60 0.95 -9.21
N ASN A 119 0.52 0.20 -8.11
CA ASN A 119 0.23 -1.23 -8.11
C ASN A 119 -1.28 -1.50 -7.97
N GLY A 120 -2.09 -0.45 -7.79
CA GLY A 120 -3.53 -0.54 -7.51
C GLY A 120 -3.86 -0.79 -6.04
N ASP A 121 -2.86 -0.76 -5.15
CA ASP A 121 -3.08 -0.90 -3.72
C ASP A 121 -3.76 0.36 -3.17
N LEU A 122 -4.75 0.18 -2.31
CA LEU A 122 -5.55 1.29 -1.76
C LEU A 122 -4.97 1.77 -0.43
N TRP A 123 -4.50 3.01 -0.43
CA TRP A 123 -3.96 3.70 0.73
C TRP A 123 -4.94 4.71 1.29
N LEU A 124 -4.92 4.93 2.60
CA LEU A 124 -5.54 6.10 3.20
C LEU A 124 -4.52 7.23 3.23
N ARG A 125 -4.81 8.31 2.49
CA ARG A 125 -3.94 9.48 2.37
C ARG A 125 -4.48 10.65 3.16
N ILE A 126 -3.64 11.21 4.02
CA ILE A 126 -3.84 12.50 4.67
C ILE A 126 -2.91 13.51 4.00
N ASN A 127 -3.47 14.45 3.23
CA ASN A 127 -2.71 15.55 2.69
C ASN A 127 -2.35 16.53 3.80
N GLN A 128 -1.08 16.89 3.87
CA GLN A 128 -0.55 17.83 4.84
C GLN A 128 -0.42 19.18 4.22
N ARG A 129 -0.78 20.20 4.99
CA ARG A 129 -0.55 21.57 4.55
C ARG A 129 0.92 21.92 4.77
N THR A 130 1.52 22.55 3.77
CA THR A 130 2.93 22.95 3.82
C THR A 130 3.17 24.18 4.71
N ASP A 131 2.13 24.82 5.21
CA ASP A 131 2.18 26.04 6.04
C ASP A 131 2.01 25.79 7.55
N GLU A 132 1.80 24.55 7.97
CA GLU A 132 1.74 24.16 9.38
C GLU A 132 3.06 23.49 9.80
N PRO A 133 3.50 23.62 11.08
CA PRO A 133 4.61 22.82 11.59
C PRO A 133 4.22 21.35 11.45
N GLY A 134 4.76 20.72 10.42
CA GLY A 134 4.21 19.49 9.93
C GLY A 134 4.73 18.27 10.67
N VAL A 135 4.49 17.15 10.05
CA VAL A 135 4.67 15.81 10.60
C VAL A 135 6.14 15.40 10.60
N GLU A 136 6.99 16.23 9.99
CA GLU A 136 8.42 16.05 9.83
C GLU A 136 9.17 15.97 11.16
N ASP A 137 8.93 16.96 12.03
CA ASP A 137 9.62 17.05 13.32
C ASP A 137 9.14 15.94 14.24
N ALA A 138 7.82 15.71 14.25
CA ALA A 138 7.23 14.69 15.07
C ALA A 138 7.63 13.27 14.62
N LEU A 139 7.70 12.97 13.31
CA LEU A 139 8.20 11.68 12.82
C LEU A 139 9.65 11.41 13.23
N SER A 140 10.47 12.46 13.31
CA SER A 140 11.89 12.34 13.66
C SER A 140 12.14 12.13 15.15
N ASN A 141 11.20 12.55 16.00
CA ASN A 141 11.38 12.60 17.45
C ASN A 141 10.45 11.65 18.22
N ALA A 142 9.32 11.23 17.63
CA ALA A 142 8.35 10.36 18.27
C ALA A 142 8.77 8.88 18.21
N GLY A 143 8.31 8.10 19.19
CA GLY A 143 8.46 6.64 19.21
C GLY A 143 7.38 5.90 18.41
N SER A 144 6.20 6.50 18.26
CA SER A 144 5.08 5.92 17.52
C SER A 144 4.12 6.97 16.97
N VAL A 145 3.30 6.57 15.99
CA VAL A 145 2.13 7.32 15.52
C VAL A 145 0.91 6.42 15.54
N THR A 146 -0.24 6.97 15.93
CA THR A 146 -1.52 6.25 15.98
C THR A 146 -2.59 7.01 15.19
N PHE A 147 -3.32 6.30 14.35
CA PHE A 147 -4.48 6.78 13.60
C PHE A 147 -5.74 6.07 14.08
N HIS A 148 -6.83 6.82 14.26
CA HIS A 148 -8.13 6.34 14.70
C HIS A 148 -9.20 6.74 13.69
N SER A 149 -10.06 5.80 13.33
CA SER A 149 -11.27 6.09 12.55
C SER A 149 -12.41 5.17 13.00
N GLY A 150 -13.35 5.71 13.78
CA GLY A 150 -14.38 4.92 14.44
C GLY A 150 -13.77 3.89 15.39
N THR A 151 -13.96 2.60 15.11
CA THR A 151 -13.36 1.49 15.87
C THR A 151 -12.00 1.04 15.34
N ASN A 152 -11.56 1.56 14.19
CA ASN A 152 -10.31 1.17 13.58
C ASN A 152 -9.15 1.94 14.20
N VAL A 153 -8.09 1.22 14.56
CA VAL A 153 -6.88 1.79 15.15
C VAL A 153 -5.66 1.24 14.41
N TRP A 154 -4.87 2.13 13.82
CA TRP A 154 -3.57 1.79 13.22
C TRP A 154 -2.47 2.42 14.06
N LYS A 155 -1.62 1.58 14.66
CA LYS A 155 -0.48 2.03 15.45
C LYS A 155 0.81 1.57 14.79
N PHE A 156 1.72 2.51 14.59
CA PHE A 156 2.99 2.28 13.92
C PHE A 156 4.12 2.72 14.85
N ASP A 157 5.09 1.83 15.12
CA ASP A 157 6.32 2.26 15.76
C ASP A 157 7.22 2.99 14.75
N LEU A 158 7.91 4.02 15.21
CA LEU A 158 8.74 4.90 14.39
C LEU A 158 10.22 4.61 14.60
N LYS A 159 10.58 3.39 15.01
CA LYS A 159 11.99 3.02 15.18
C LYS A 159 12.76 3.23 13.87
N GLY A 160 13.84 3.99 13.95
CA GLY A 160 14.71 4.29 12.80
C GLY A 160 14.17 5.37 11.84
N SER A 161 12.97 5.93 12.09
CA SER A 161 12.36 6.96 11.23
C SER A 161 13.26 8.18 11.05
N ASN A 162 13.96 8.64 12.09
CA ASN A 162 14.85 9.81 12.03
C ASN A 162 15.96 9.63 10.98
N ALA A 163 16.60 8.45 10.95
CA ALA A 163 17.67 8.16 9.99
C ALA A 163 17.12 8.03 8.55
N ALA A 164 15.93 7.44 8.41
CA ALA A 164 15.23 7.35 7.13
C ALA A 164 14.79 8.72 6.62
N TYR A 165 14.23 9.56 7.50
CA TYR A 165 13.76 10.90 7.19
C TYR A 165 14.90 11.82 6.72
N LYS A 166 16.09 11.73 7.35
CA LYS A 166 17.29 12.42 6.84
C LYS A 166 17.69 12.00 5.43
N ALA A 167 17.63 10.69 5.14
CA ALA A 167 17.91 10.18 3.79
C ALA A 167 16.81 10.58 2.78
N PHE A 168 15.56 10.65 3.24
CA PHE A 168 14.43 11.13 2.45
C PHE A 168 14.57 12.60 2.07
N LEU A 169 14.97 13.46 3.02
CA LEU A 169 15.27 14.87 2.74
C LEU A 169 16.43 15.04 1.76
N ASP A 170 17.51 14.27 1.95
CA ASP A 170 18.66 14.28 1.02
C ASP A 170 18.23 13.85 -0.40
N CYS A 171 17.44 12.77 -0.51
CA CYS A 171 16.84 12.33 -1.77
C CYS A 171 16.03 13.46 -2.43
N PHE A 172 15.10 14.04 -1.70
CA PHE A 172 14.22 15.08 -2.22
C PHE A 172 15.00 16.32 -2.69
N HIS A 173 15.98 16.78 -1.92
CA HIS A 173 16.83 17.91 -2.30
C HIS A 173 17.69 17.60 -3.53
N GLN A 174 18.23 16.39 -3.65
CA GLN A 174 19.01 15.99 -4.83
C GLN A 174 18.16 15.98 -6.10
N GLN A 175 16.92 15.50 -6.02
CA GLN A 175 16.03 15.46 -7.19
C GLN A 175 15.44 16.84 -7.56
N THR A 176 15.30 17.75 -6.59
CA THR A 176 14.70 19.09 -6.82
C THR A 176 15.71 20.22 -7.03
N GLY A 177 16.94 20.06 -6.55
CA GLY A 177 17.88 21.16 -6.35
C GLY A 177 18.76 21.59 -7.53
N ALA A 178 19.00 20.77 -8.56
CA ALA A 178 19.99 21.13 -9.58
C ALA A 178 19.88 20.32 -10.88
N GLY A 179 18.90 20.59 -11.76
CA GLY A 179 18.87 20.05 -13.14
C GLY A 179 19.27 18.56 -13.27
N GLY A 180 18.90 17.76 -12.27
CA GLY A 180 19.67 16.57 -11.88
C GLY A 180 19.58 15.49 -12.92
N THR A 181 20.68 15.26 -13.64
CA THR A 181 20.98 13.90 -14.11
C THR A 181 20.97 13.01 -12.88
N ALA A 182 20.04 12.05 -12.84
CA ALA A 182 19.87 11.11 -11.75
C ALA A 182 21.25 10.60 -11.26
N PRO A 183 21.60 10.79 -9.98
CA PRO A 183 22.84 10.23 -9.45
C PRO A 183 22.83 8.72 -9.66
N ALA A 184 23.93 8.17 -10.18
CA ALA A 184 24.07 6.73 -10.34
C ALA A 184 23.77 6.04 -8.99
N PRO A 185 22.96 4.98 -8.95
CA PRO A 185 22.59 4.32 -7.72
C PRO A 185 23.85 3.94 -6.95
N THR A 186 24.04 4.49 -5.76
CA THR A 186 25.11 4.14 -4.83
C THR A 186 24.77 2.82 -4.14
N THR A 187 24.62 1.75 -4.93
CA THR A 187 24.57 0.39 -4.41
C THR A 187 25.98 -0.08 -4.09
N THR A 188 26.52 0.34 -2.95
CA THR A 188 27.43 -0.51 -2.17
C THR A 188 26.62 -1.24 -1.11
N VAL A 189 25.63 -2.00 -1.55
CA VAL A 189 25.15 -3.13 -0.73
C VAL A 189 26.27 -4.16 -0.82
N PRO A 190 26.92 -4.55 0.29
CA PRO A 190 27.85 -5.67 0.26
C PRO A 190 27.12 -6.85 -0.36
N ALA A 191 27.67 -7.44 -1.41
CA ALA A 191 27.12 -8.66 -1.98
C ALA A 191 26.89 -9.63 -0.81
N PRO A 192 25.66 -10.13 -0.60
CA PRO A 192 25.42 -11.11 0.45
C PRO A 192 26.41 -12.26 0.23
N ALA A 193 27.08 -12.68 1.32
CA ALA A 193 27.92 -13.86 1.27
C ALA A 193 27.11 -14.99 0.61
N PRO A 194 27.69 -15.79 -0.31
CA PRO A 194 26.98 -16.88 -0.96
C PRO A 194 26.26 -17.70 0.10
N GLY A 195 24.93 -17.62 0.10
CA GLY A 195 24.12 -18.44 0.98
C GLY A 195 24.41 -19.91 0.69
N PRO A 196 24.27 -20.81 1.68
CA PRO A 196 24.34 -22.24 1.43
C PRO A 196 23.42 -22.58 0.27
N ALA A 197 23.94 -23.32 -0.71
CA ALA A 197 23.21 -23.74 -1.89
C ALA A 197 21.84 -24.30 -1.46
N MET A 198 20.78 -23.66 -1.93
CA MET A 198 19.42 -24.12 -1.69
C MET A 198 19.32 -25.54 -2.22
N ALA A 199 19.05 -26.50 -1.33
CA ALA A 199 18.71 -27.85 -1.75
C ALA A 199 17.54 -27.77 -2.75
N PRO A 200 17.56 -28.54 -3.84
CA PRO A 200 16.46 -28.53 -4.80
C PRO A 200 15.15 -28.79 -4.05
N ALA A 201 14.21 -27.85 -4.17
CA ALA A 201 12.86 -28.03 -3.67
C ALA A 201 12.34 -29.33 -4.26
N GLY A 202 12.10 -30.33 -3.41
CA GLY A 202 11.52 -31.59 -3.83
C GLY A 202 10.21 -31.27 -4.55
N GLY A 203 10.17 -31.54 -5.85
CA GLY A 203 8.98 -31.44 -6.67
C GLY A 203 7.95 -32.45 -6.20
N GLY A 204 7.23 -32.11 -5.13
CA GLY A 204 6.02 -32.80 -4.74
C GLY A 204 4.94 -32.46 -5.75
N THR A 205 4.67 -33.38 -6.67
CA THR A 205 3.44 -33.37 -7.45
C THR A 205 2.30 -33.65 -6.48
N VAL A 206 1.50 -32.64 -6.16
CA VAL A 206 0.23 -32.83 -5.44
C VAL A 206 -0.78 -33.33 -6.47
N PRO A 207 -1.35 -34.54 -6.33
CA PRO A 207 -2.35 -35.02 -7.28
C PRO A 207 -3.58 -34.10 -7.22
N ALA A 208 -3.94 -33.54 -8.38
CA ALA A 208 -5.17 -32.79 -8.54
C ALA A 208 -6.35 -33.72 -8.20
N GLY A 209 -7.15 -33.34 -7.21
CA GLY A 209 -8.42 -34.00 -6.92
C GLY A 209 -9.34 -33.82 -8.12
N ALA A 210 -9.45 -34.83 -8.97
CA ALA A 210 -10.31 -34.80 -10.14
C ALA A 210 -11.79 -34.70 -9.72
N GLY A 211 -12.50 -33.72 -10.25
CA GLY A 211 -13.97 -33.76 -10.35
C GLY A 211 -14.79 -33.02 -9.29
N VAL A 212 -14.20 -32.14 -8.48
CA VAL A 212 -14.99 -31.26 -7.60
C VAL A 212 -14.99 -29.82 -8.14
N PRO A 213 -16.13 -29.34 -8.65
CA PRO A 213 -16.34 -27.91 -8.94
C PRO A 213 -15.99 -27.07 -7.70
N GLY A 214 -15.09 -26.10 -7.84
CA GLY A 214 -14.78 -25.21 -6.71
C GLY A 214 -13.45 -24.49 -6.85
N GLU A 215 -13.26 -23.50 -5.98
CA GLU A 215 -11.97 -22.91 -5.70
C GLU A 215 -11.21 -23.82 -4.74
N HIS A 216 -9.98 -24.15 -5.11
CA HIS A 216 -9.14 -24.99 -4.29
C HIS A 216 -7.79 -24.33 -4.10
N SER A 217 -7.35 -24.23 -2.84
CA SER A 217 -6.03 -23.70 -2.48
C SER A 217 -5.06 -24.86 -2.30
N TYR A 218 -4.06 -24.97 -3.17
CA TYR A 218 -3.20 -26.17 -3.22
C TYR A 218 -1.77 -25.96 -2.73
N ALA A 219 -1.30 -24.73 -2.52
CA ALA A 219 0.04 -24.50 -1.99
C ALA A 219 0.21 -23.12 -1.35
N THR A 220 0.98 -23.10 -0.26
CA THR A 220 1.73 -21.93 0.19
C THR A 220 3.17 -22.07 -0.32
N VAL A 221 3.57 -21.23 -1.28
CA VAL A 221 4.97 -21.13 -1.73
C VAL A 221 5.53 -19.85 -1.15
N GLY A 222 6.21 -19.95 0.00
CA GLY A 222 6.53 -18.77 0.81
C GLY A 222 5.25 -18.06 1.26
N ASP A 223 5.14 -16.76 0.99
CA ASP A 223 4.00 -15.89 1.38
C ASP A 223 2.86 -15.84 0.34
N TRP A 224 2.93 -16.69 -0.69
CA TRP A 224 1.93 -16.73 -1.76
C TRP A 224 0.86 -17.77 -1.46
N ARG A 225 -0.39 -17.36 -1.52
CA ARG A 225 -1.54 -18.26 -1.66
C ARG A 225 -1.88 -18.34 -3.15
N VAL A 226 -1.83 -19.55 -3.72
CA VAL A 226 -2.28 -19.78 -5.10
C VAL A 226 -3.62 -20.53 -5.07
N THR A 227 -4.65 -19.89 -5.62
CA THR A 227 -5.99 -20.46 -5.80
C THR A 227 -6.15 -20.88 -7.25
N PHE A 228 -6.51 -22.14 -7.47
CA PHE A 228 -6.81 -22.65 -8.80
C PHE A 228 -8.32 -22.80 -8.96
N VAL A 229 -8.84 -22.38 -10.11
CA VAL A 229 -10.26 -22.48 -10.47
C VAL A 229 -10.40 -23.58 -11.52
N ASN A 230 -11.23 -24.58 -11.23
CA ASN A 230 -11.59 -25.66 -12.15
C ASN A 230 -12.92 -25.33 -12.82
N ASP A 231 -13.02 -25.48 -14.15
CA ASP A 231 -14.21 -25.19 -14.95
C ASP A 231 -15.14 -26.40 -15.18
N ASN A 232 -15.05 -27.41 -14.31
CA ASN A 232 -15.79 -28.68 -14.39
C ASN A 232 -15.35 -29.62 -15.52
N THR A 233 -14.33 -29.26 -16.30
CA THR A 233 -13.75 -30.16 -17.31
C THR A 233 -12.64 -31.04 -16.74
N GLY A 234 -12.25 -30.82 -15.49
CA GLY A 234 -11.07 -31.44 -14.89
C GLY A 234 -9.77 -30.69 -15.20
N ALA A 235 -9.80 -29.71 -16.10
CA ALA A 235 -8.70 -28.76 -16.31
C ALA A 235 -8.85 -27.54 -15.39
N PHE A 236 -7.72 -26.94 -15.03
CA PHE A 236 -7.72 -25.63 -14.39
C PHE A 236 -7.85 -24.57 -15.49
N SER A 237 -8.86 -23.71 -15.39
CA SER A 237 -9.09 -22.64 -16.36
C SER A 237 -8.39 -21.34 -15.97
N ARG A 238 -8.06 -21.20 -14.67
CA ARG A 238 -7.41 -20.02 -14.12
C ARG A 238 -6.65 -20.36 -12.85
N ALA A 239 -5.54 -19.69 -12.63
CA ALA A 239 -4.91 -19.59 -11.32
C ALA A 239 -4.80 -18.13 -10.90
N VAL A 240 -5.05 -17.86 -9.63
CA VAL A 240 -4.90 -16.56 -8.99
C VAL A 240 -3.88 -16.72 -7.88
N ALA A 241 -2.78 -16.01 -8.00
CA ALA A 241 -1.80 -15.90 -6.93
C ALA A 241 -2.07 -14.62 -6.13
N THR A 242 -2.29 -14.76 -4.84
CA THR A 242 -2.47 -13.65 -3.90
C THR A 242 -1.35 -13.72 -2.89
N ARG A 243 -0.60 -12.63 -2.72
CA ARG A 243 0.46 -12.55 -1.73
C ARG A 243 -0.01 -11.78 -0.51
N HIS A 244 0.46 -12.18 0.67
CA HIS A 244 0.15 -11.46 1.90
C HIS A 244 1.05 -10.22 2.15
N TYR A 245 2.12 -9.99 1.37
CA TYR A 245 3.06 -8.85 1.52
C TYR A 245 3.72 -8.41 0.20
N ALA A 246 3.91 -7.11 -0.03
CA ALA A 246 4.48 -6.54 -1.26
C ALA A 246 6.02 -6.42 -1.23
N ASN A 247 6.76 -7.52 -1.43
CA ASN A 247 8.21 -7.44 -1.74
C ASN A 247 8.51 -8.00 -3.15
N SER A 248 8.30 -7.19 -4.18
CA SER A 248 8.81 -7.23 -5.58
C SER A 248 9.37 -8.53 -6.21
N THR A 249 8.78 -9.70 -5.94
CA THR A 249 9.07 -10.94 -6.68
C THR A 249 7.82 -11.30 -7.47
N SER A 250 7.93 -11.36 -8.80
CA SER A 250 6.82 -11.82 -9.64
C SER A 250 6.71 -13.34 -9.55
N LEU A 251 5.54 -13.85 -9.15
CA LEU A 251 5.25 -15.28 -9.25
C LEU A 251 4.65 -15.56 -10.63
N ARG A 252 5.39 -16.27 -11.49
CA ARG A 252 4.83 -16.80 -12.73
C ARG A 252 4.07 -18.08 -12.43
N VAL A 253 2.74 -18.02 -12.48
CA VAL A 253 1.90 -19.22 -12.45
C VAL A 253 1.67 -19.67 -13.88
N VAL A 254 2.11 -20.88 -14.21
CA VAL A 254 1.80 -21.54 -15.48
C VAL A 254 0.71 -22.56 -15.17
N VAL A 255 -0.46 -22.35 -15.77
CA VAL A 255 -1.61 -23.27 -15.72
C VAL A 255 -1.53 -24.23 -16.89
#